data_AF-A0A6A7RW47-F1
#
_entry.id   AF-A0A6A7RW47-F1
#
_cell.length_a   1.000
_cell.length_b   1.000
_cell.length_c   1.000
_cell.angle_alpha   90.00
_cell.angle_beta   90.00
_cell.angle_gamma   90.00
#
_symmetry.space_group_name_H-M   'P 1'
#
loop_
_entity.id
_entity.type
_entity.pdbx_description
1 polymer ?
#
loop_
_entity_poly.entity_id
_entity_poly.type
_entity_poly.pdbx_seq_one_letter_code
_entity_poly.pdbx_strand_id
1 'polypeptide(L)'
;MTQTPCNGHFNAATGATPDWSGINYIKAFEIKDVGDVTSATISGPGSFAANVSQGLSANVGCQTGGTNGACFTGAPIALTDNMSWTLGFTSSGALDFSLPHLKVQFLKDALQDKATGDLLSQNIPPVPEPEAYAMMLVGLGMLGVIARRRRSSEAPGTPA
;
A
#
# COMPACT_ATOMS: atom_id res chain seq x y z
N MET A 1 2.78 22.40 2.99
CA MET A 1 3.62 21.32 3.58
C MET A 1 3.86 20.30 2.49
N THR A 2 5.13 19.94 2.23
CA THR A 2 5.58 19.16 1.06
C THR A 2 5.61 17.66 1.32
N GLN A 3 4.84 16.92 0.51
CA GLN A 3 5.06 15.61 -0.12
C GLN A 3 5.88 14.53 0.62
N THR A 4 5.20 13.48 1.11
CA THR A 4 5.78 12.16 1.31
C THR A 4 5.41 11.29 0.10
N PRO A 5 6.37 10.79 -0.70
CA PRO A 5 6.07 9.84 -1.77
C PRO A 5 5.72 8.47 -1.16
N CYS A 6 4.51 7.97 -1.45
CA CYS A 6 4.15 6.58 -1.15
C CYS A 6 4.41 5.75 -2.40
N ASN A 7 5.27 4.73 -2.30
CA ASN A 7 5.49 3.77 -3.38
C ASN A 7 4.50 2.60 -3.22
N GLY A 8 3.63 2.40 -4.20
CA GLY A 8 2.78 1.22 -4.31
C GLY A 8 3.40 0.20 -5.26
N HIS A 9 3.43 -1.08 -4.86
CA HIS A 9 3.92 -2.19 -5.68
C HIS A 9 2.80 -3.23 -5.82
N PHE A 10 2.35 -3.47 -7.05
CA PHE A 10 1.43 -4.54 -7.39
C PHE A 10 2.23 -5.70 -7.99
N ASN A 11 2.33 -6.81 -7.25
CA ASN A 11 2.82 -8.06 -7.81
C ASN A 11 1.64 -8.82 -8.42
N ALA A 12 1.80 -9.39 -9.62
CA ALA A 12 0.68 -9.99 -10.34
C ALA A 12 0.00 -11.09 -9.50
N ALA A 13 -1.34 -11.07 -9.53
CA ALA A 13 -2.23 -11.75 -8.62
C ALA A 13 -2.04 -13.28 -8.59
N THR A 14 -1.31 -13.79 -7.62
CA THR A 14 -1.32 -15.22 -7.26
C THR A 14 -2.49 -15.59 -6.34
N GLY A 15 -3.43 -14.66 -6.11
CA GLY A 15 -4.59 -14.82 -5.21
C GLY A 15 -5.89 -14.25 -5.77
N ALA A 16 -6.16 -14.40 -7.08
CA ALA A 16 -7.46 -14.05 -7.63
C ALA A 16 -8.54 -14.92 -6.98
N THR A 17 -9.43 -14.30 -6.21
CA THR A 17 -10.68 -14.95 -5.77
C THR A 17 -11.51 -15.29 -7.02
N PRO A 18 -12.50 -16.21 -6.94
CA PRO A 18 -13.32 -16.58 -8.10
C PRO A 18 -13.94 -15.39 -8.85
N ASP A 19 -14.13 -14.28 -8.14
CA ASP A 19 -14.73 -13.03 -8.63
C ASP A 19 -13.86 -12.28 -9.65
N TRP A 20 -12.53 -12.45 -9.61
CA TRP A 20 -11.58 -11.83 -10.53
C TRP A 20 -11.01 -12.80 -11.56
N SER A 21 -11.71 -13.90 -11.82
CA SER A 21 -11.29 -14.85 -12.84
C SER A 21 -11.13 -14.18 -14.21
N GLY A 22 -9.92 -14.24 -14.80
CA GLY A 22 -9.63 -13.74 -16.15
C GLY A 22 -9.38 -12.24 -16.28
N ILE A 23 -9.14 -11.52 -15.17
CA ILE A 23 -8.74 -10.11 -15.25
C ILE A 23 -7.41 -9.96 -15.98
N ASN A 24 -7.32 -8.94 -16.83
CA ASN A 24 -6.13 -8.63 -17.62
C ASN A 24 -5.72 -7.15 -17.54
N TYR A 25 -6.57 -6.29 -16.98
CA TYR A 25 -6.35 -4.85 -16.97
C TYR A 25 -6.67 -4.21 -15.62
N ILE A 26 -6.02 -3.08 -15.35
CA ILE A 26 -6.39 -2.11 -14.32
C ILE A 26 -6.81 -0.81 -14.99
N LYS A 27 -7.95 -0.22 -14.57
CA LYS A 27 -8.48 1.05 -15.12
C LYS A 27 -8.45 2.19 -14.13
N ALA A 28 -8.67 1.87 -12.87
CA ALA A 28 -8.70 2.86 -11.80
C ALA A 28 -8.36 2.22 -10.46
N PHE A 29 -7.86 3.05 -9.54
CA PHE A 29 -7.65 2.67 -8.15
C PHE A 29 -7.84 3.89 -7.24
N GLU A 30 -8.10 3.68 -5.97
CA GLU A 30 -8.29 4.73 -4.98
C GLU A 30 -7.49 4.43 -3.73
N ILE A 31 -6.83 5.45 -3.19
CA ILE A 31 -6.28 5.43 -1.84
C ILE A 31 -7.18 6.32 -0.99
N LYS A 32 -7.72 5.75 0.09
CA LYS A 32 -8.58 6.43 1.06
C LYS A 32 -7.93 6.48 2.42
N ASP A 33 -8.53 7.30 3.27
CA ASP A 33 -8.22 7.41 4.69
C ASP A 33 -6.76 7.84 4.90
N VAL A 34 -6.32 8.78 4.05
CA VAL A 34 -4.98 9.40 4.12
C VAL A 34 -5.00 10.86 4.56
N GLY A 35 -6.18 11.38 4.89
CA GLY A 35 -6.42 12.75 5.37
C GLY A 35 -7.10 13.66 4.34
N ASP A 36 -7.11 14.96 4.62
CA ASP A 36 -7.79 15.99 3.82
C ASP A 36 -6.96 16.39 2.58
N VAL A 37 -6.84 15.45 1.64
CA VAL A 37 -6.08 15.65 0.40
C VAL A 37 -6.74 16.71 -0.49
N THR A 38 -5.97 17.74 -0.83
CA THR A 38 -6.38 18.84 -1.73
C THR A 38 -5.87 18.67 -3.15
N SER A 39 -4.78 17.93 -3.35
CA SER A 39 -4.33 17.49 -4.68
C SER A 39 -3.52 16.20 -4.58
N ALA A 40 -3.52 15.43 -5.66
CA ALA A 40 -2.72 14.22 -5.76
C ALA A 40 -2.06 14.12 -7.15
N THR A 41 -0.92 13.44 -7.18
CA THR A 41 -0.11 13.19 -8.37
C THR A 41 0.26 11.72 -8.42
N ILE A 42 0.50 11.23 -9.63
CA ILE A 42 0.89 9.85 -9.88
C ILE A 42 1.97 9.82 -10.96
N SER A 43 2.98 8.99 -10.75
CA SER A 43 3.92 8.56 -11.79
C SER A 43 4.05 7.04 -11.78
N GLY A 44 4.35 6.44 -12.94
CA GLY A 44 4.43 4.99 -13.12
C GLY A 44 3.84 4.54 -14.46
N PRO A 45 3.52 3.24 -14.61
CA PRO A 45 2.89 2.71 -15.81
C PRO A 45 1.54 3.36 -16.12
N GLY A 46 1.27 3.60 -17.40
CA GLY A 46 0.02 4.19 -17.85
C GLY A 46 -0.09 5.70 -17.62
N SER A 47 -1.29 6.23 -17.84
CA SER A 47 -1.60 7.64 -17.61
C SER A 47 -2.91 7.73 -16.85
N PHE A 48 -2.83 8.07 -15.57
CA PHE A 48 -3.99 8.22 -14.70
C PHE A 48 -4.14 9.69 -14.29
N ALA A 49 -5.36 10.19 -14.32
CA ALA A 49 -5.73 11.46 -13.72
C ALA A 49 -6.14 11.23 -12.27
N ALA A 50 -5.69 12.10 -11.37
CA ALA A 50 -6.08 12.10 -9.97
C ALA A 50 -7.34 12.93 -9.74
N ASN A 51 -8.23 12.43 -8.89
CA ASN A 51 -9.44 13.10 -8.45
C ASN A 51 -9.55 12.98 -6.94
N VAL A 52 -9.53 14.11 -6.24
CA VAL A 52 -9.60 14.17 -4.77
C VAL A 52 -11.03 14.41 -4.28
N SER A 53 -11.99 14.61 -5.19
CA SER A 53 -13.39 14.88 -4.86
C SER A 53 -14.32 13.71 -5.15
N GLN A 54 -13.83 12.68 -5.85
CA GLN A 54 -14.60 11.50 -6.24
C GLN A 54 -13.88 10.22 -5.83
N GLY A 55 -14.61 9.28 -5.25
CA GLY A 55 -14.13 7.94 -4.93
C GLY A 55 -14.42 6.90 -6.02
N LEU A 56 -13.83 5.71 -5.85
CA LEU A 56 -13.95 4.59 -6.78
C LEU A 56 -15.22 3.78 -6.53
N SER A 57 -15.95 3.51 -7.61
CA SER A 57 -17.07 2.57 -7.66
C SER A 57 -16.84 1.51 -8.72
N ALA A 58 -17.29 0.28 -8.42
CA ALA A 58 -17.27 -0.83 -9.37
C ALA A 58 -17.98 -0.52 -10.70
N ASN A 59 -18.98 0.37 -10.65
CA ASN A 59 -19.90 0.59 -11.77
C ASN A 59 -19.55 1.75 -12.68
N VAL A 60 -18.82 2.74 -12.18
CA VAL A 60 -18.60 4.03 -12.87
C VAL A 60 -17.17 4.58 -12.69
N GLY A 61 -16.28 3.85 -12.00
CA GLY A 61 -14.92 4.32 -11.75
C GLY A 61 -14.87 5.47 -10.73
N CYS A 62 -13.91 6.39 -10.88
CA CYS A 62 -13.68 7.52 -9.99
C CYS A 62 -14.75 8.62 -10.13
N GLN A 63 -16.01 8.33 -9.85
CA GLN A 63 -17.14 9.25 -10.08
C GLN A 63 -18.11 9.35 -8.90
N THR A 64 -17.89 8.65 -7.78
CA THR A 64 -18.87 8.53 -6.70
C THR A 64 -18.32 8.91 -5.34
N GLY A 65 -19.03 9.79 -4.63
CA GLY A 65 -18.75 10.16 -3.23
C GLY A 65 -17.46 10.95 -3.03
N GLY A 66 -17.38 11.73 -1.94
CA GLY A 66 -16.13 12.37 -1.53
C GLY A 66 -15.08 11.35 -1.05
N THR A 67 -13.80 11.71 -1.13
CA THR A 67 -12.72 10.85 -0.64
C THR A 67 -11.79 11.60 0.31
N ASN A 68 -11.40 10.95 1.40
CA ASN A 68 -10.35 11.43 2.32
C ASN A 68 -8.98 10.98 1.78
N GLY A 69 -8.75 11.23 0.49
CA GLY A 69 -7.67 10.64 -0.27
C GLY A 69 -7.71 11.03 -1.75
N ALA A 70 -7.43 10.09 -2.64
CA ALA A 70 -7.53 10.35 -4.08
C ALA A 70 -7.88 9.09 -4.87
N CYS A 71 -8.69 9.27 -5.89
CA CYS A 71 -9.00 8.27 -6.89
C CYS A 71 -8.25 8.57 -8.19
N PHE A 72 -7.62 7.56 -8.77
CA PHE A 72 -6.80 7.65 -9.97
C PHE A 72 -7.47 6.84 -11.08
N THR A 73 -7.77 7.46 -12.21
CA THR A 73 -8.46 6.80 -13.34
C THR A 73 -7.82 7.17 -14.67
N GLY A 74 -7.75 6.22 -15.59
CA GLY A 74 -7.13 6.40 -16.90
C GLY A 74 -7.69 5.46 -17.95
N ALA A 75 -6.99 5.36 -19.07
CA ALA A 75 -7.22 4.28 -20.03
C ALA A 75 -6.81 2.94 -19.38
N PRO A 76 -7.55 1.84 -19.60
CA PRO A 76 -7.15 0.53 -19.11
C PRO A 76 -5.74 0.16 -19.59
N ILE A 77 -4.92 -0.31 -18.65
CA ILE A 77 -3.57 -0.80 -18.93
C ILE A 77 -3.48 -2.28 -18.59
N ALA A 78 -2.75 -3.04 -19.40
CA ALA A 78 -2.58 -4.46 -19.17
C ALA A 78 -1.81 -4.70 -17.87
N LEU A 79 -2.26 -5.68 -17.10
CA LEU A 79 -1.56 -6.15 -15.91
C LEU A 79 -0.27 -6.82 -16.33
N THR A 80 0.83 -6.40 -15.70
CA THR A 80 2.14 -7.04 -15.81
C THR A 80 2.67 -7.34 -14.42
N ASP A 81 3.72 -8.15 -14.34
CA ASP A 81 4.41 -8.37 -13.07
C ASP A 81 5.07 -7.06 -12.60
N ASN A 82 5.11 -6.86 -11.28
CA ASN A 82 5.84 -5.77 -10.61
C ASN A 82 5.51 -4.35 -11.07
N MET A 83 4.23 -4.04 -11.28
CA MET A 83 3.82 -2.66 -11.57
C MET A 83 4.00 -1.79 -10.33
N SER A 84 4.71 -0.67 -10.46
CA SER A 84 4.93 0.27 -9.37
C SER A 84 4.48 1.69 -9.73
N TRP A 85 3.82 2.33 -8.77
CA TRP A 85 3.42 3.73 -8.88
C TRP A 85 3.95 4.52 -7.69
N THR A 86 4.38 5.74 -7.96
CA THR A 86 4.69 6.71 -6.93
C THR A 86 3.55 7.71 -6.86
N LEU A 87 2.95 7.82 -5.68
CA LEU A 87 1.85 8.74 -5.40
C LEU A 87 2.35 9.90 -4.55
N GLY A 88 1.98 11.11 -4.94
CA GLY A 88 2.25 12.32 -4.16
C GLY A 88 0.95 12.97 -3.74
N PHE A 89 0.79 13.21 -2.44
CA PHE A 89 -0.40 13.87 -1.87
C PHE A 89 -0.04 15.28 -1.34
N THR A 90 -0.93 16.23 -1.59
CA THR A 90 -0.94 17.55 -0.94
C THR A 90 -2.20 17.63 -0.10
N SER A 91 -2.08 18.05 1.17
CA SER A 91 -3.19 18.14 2.12
C SER A 91 -3.27 19.54 2.73
N SER A 92 -4.47 19.96 3.13
CA SER A 92 -4.68 21.16 3.96
C SER A 92 -4.39 20.90 5.44
N GLY A 93 -4.25 19.64 5.84
CA GLY A 93 -3.92 19.21 7.20
C GLY A 93 -2.80 18.17 7.24
N ALA A 94 -2.71 17.44 8.36
CA ALA A 94 -1.81 16.30 8.45
C ALA A 94 -2.30 15.15 7.56
N LEU A 95 -1.36 14.46 6.92
CA LEU A 95 -1.63 13.19 6.28
C LEU A 95 -1.58 12.08 7.34
N ASP A 96 -2.46 11.09 7.23
CA ASP A 96 -2.53 9.94 8.14
C ASP A 96 -2.36 8.63 7.36
N PHE A 97 -1.25 7.94 7.55
CA PHE A 97 -0.98 6.65 6.91
C PHE A 97 -1.05 5.48 7.89
N SER A 98 -1.76 5.62 9.00
CA SER A 98 -1.91 4.56 10.01
C SER A 98 -2.76 3.39 9.51
N LEU A 99 -3.80 3.66 8.71
CA LEU A 99 -4.66 2.61 8.14
C LEU A 99 -5.21 2.98 6.74
N PRO A 100 -4.35 3.34 5.78
CA PRO A 100 -4.79 3.67 4.43
C PRO A 100 -5.54 2.51 3.80
N HIS A 101 -6.58 2.82 3.02
CA HIS A 101 -7.40 1.81 2.37
C HIS A 101 -7.26 1.90 0.85
N LEU A 102 -6.84 0.80 0.23
CA LEU A 102 -6.69 0.68 -1.22
C LEU A 102 -7.94 0.05 -1.82
N LYS A 103 -8.43 0.66 -2.89
CA LYS A 103 -9.39 0.05 -3.79
C LYS A 103 -8.86 -0.06 -5.21
N VAL A 104 -9.17 -1.13 -5.93
CA VAL A 104 -8.73 -1.31 -7.34
C VAL A 104 -9.86 -1.84 -8.21
N GLN A 105 -9.98 -1.26 -9.40
CA GLN A 105 -10.88 -1.71 -10.46
C GLN A 105 -10.10 -2.53 -11.49
N PHE A 106 -10.36 -3.83 -11.49
CA PHE A 106 -9.85 -4.75 -12.51
C PHE A 106 -10.87 -5.00 -13.62
N LEU A 107 -10.38 -5.22 -14.83
CA LEU A 107 -11.18 -5.55 -16.02
C LEU A 107 -10.64 -6.78 -16.73
N LYS A 108 -11.51 -7.48 -17.45
CA LYS A 108 -11.16 -8.58 -18.37
C LYS A 108 -10.72 -8.05 -19.74
N ASP A 109 -11.34 -6.96 -20.18
CA ASP A 109 -11.19 -6.38 -21.52
C ASP A 109 -11.00 -4.85 -21.43
N ALA A 110 -10.20 -4.29 -22.33
CA ALA A 110 -9.84 -2.88 -22.35
C ALA A 110 -11.00 -1.93 -22.70
N LEU A 111 -12.10 -2.44 -23.27
CA LEU A 111 -13.29 -1.67 -23.62
C LEU A 111 -14.37 -1.73 -22.53
N GLN A 112 -14.11 -2.42 -21.41
CA GLN A 112 -15.05 -2.51 -20.31
C GLN A 112 -15.10 -1.24 -19.47
N ASP A 113 -16.30 -0.86 -19.06
CA ASP A 113 -16.55 0.31 -18.23
C ASP A 113 -16.86 -0.01 -16.76
N LYS A 114 -17.04 -1.28 -16.44
CA LYS A 114 -17.37 -1.78 -15.11
C LYS A 114 -16.34 -2.78 -14.63
N ALA A 115 -16.11 -2.81 -13.32
CA ALA A 115 -15.25 -3.79 -12.69
C ALA A 115 -15.69 -5.22 -13.04
N THR A 116 -14.72 -6.09 -13.23
CA THR A 116 -14.94 -7.53 -13.18
C THR A 116 -15.02 -7.94 -11.73
N GLY A 117 -16.22 -8.34 -11.28
CA GLY A 117 -16.48 -8.63 -9.87
C GLY A 117 -16.55 -7.36 -9.01
N ASP A 118 -16.34 -7.54 -7.71
CA ASP A 118 -16.20 -6.48 -6.73
C ASP A 118 -14.84 -5.77 -6.90
N LEU A 119 -14.75 -4.54 -6.38
CA LEU A 119 -13.46 -3.87 -6.26
C LEU A 119 -12.57 -4.66 -5.30
N LEU A 120 -11.28 -4.80 -5.61
CA LEU A 120 -10.30 -5.07 -4.55
C LEU A 120 -10.45 -3.97 -3.51
N SER A 121 -10.54 -4.33 -2.24
CA SER A 121 -10.75 -3.41 -1.13
C SER A 121 -9.96 -3.93 0.06
N GLN A 122 -8.85 -3.30 0.38
CA GLN A 122 -7.93 -3.80 1.42
C GLN A 122 -7.27 -2.65 2.17
N ASN A 123 -7.17 -2.78 3.49
CA ASN A 123 -6.32 -1.89 4.28
C ASN A 123 -4.86 -2.26 4.04
N ILE A 124 -4.03 -1.27 3.77
CA ILE A 124 -2.58 -1.44 3.68
C ILE A 124 -2.03 -1.26 5.10
N PRO A 125 -1.51 -2.32 5.74
CA PRO A 125 -0.94 -2.17 7.07
C PRO A 125 0.32 -1.29 6.99
N PRO A 126 0.57 -0.46 8.00
CA PRO A 126 1.80 0.31 8.08
C PRO A 126 2.98 -0.66 8.13
N VAL A 127 3.94 -0.49 7.21
CA VAL A 127 5.18 -1.27 7.21
C VAL A 127 6.02 -0.76 8.38
N PRO A 128 6.43 -1.63 9.34
CA PRO A 128 7.32 -1.21 10.42
C PRO A 128 8.59 -0.61 9.82
N GLU A 129 8.94 0.60 10.24
CA GLU A 129 10.10 1.30 9.71
C GLU A 129 11.39 0.49 9.95
N PRO A 130 12.39 0.58 9.06
CA PRO A 130 13.67 -0.13 9.19
C PRO A 130 14.34 0.08 10.55
N GLU A 131 14.10 1.23 11.18
CA GLU A 131 14.61 1.57 12.51
C GLU A 131 14.03 0.67 13.62
N ALA A 132 12.77 0.23 13.51
CA ALA A 132 12.18 -0.68 14.48
C ALA A 132 12.90 -2.04 14.46
N TYR A 133 13.30 -2.51 13.28
CA TYR A 133 14.12 -3.72 13.16
C TYR A 133 15.53 -3.51 13.70
N ALA A 134 16.14 -2.33 13.46
CA ALA A 134 17.42 -1.99 14.06
C ALA A 134 17.37 -1.98 15.59
N MET A 135 16.33 -1.39 16.19
CA MET A 135 16.13 -1.36 17.64
C MET A 135 15.86 -2.74 18.23
N MET A 136 15.11 -3.60 17.53
CA MET A 136 14.94 -5.00 17.91
C MET A 136 16.28 -5.76 17.91
N LEU A 137 17.10 -5.57 16.88
CA LEU A 137 18.44 -6.19 16.78
C LEU A 137 19.38 -5.68 17.87
N VAL A 138 19.34 -4.38 18.18
CA VAL A 138 20.10 -3.80 19.28
C VAL A 138 19.68 -4.41 20.61
N GLY A 139 18.37 -4.54 20.86
CA GLY A 139 17.83 -5.17 22.07
C GLY A 139 18.28 -6.63 22.22
N LEU A 140 18.18 -7.42 21.15
CA LEU A 140 18.65 -8.81 21.12
C LEU A 140 20.16 -8.92 21.31
N GLY A 141 20.93 -8.01 20.71
CA GLY A 141 22.39 -7.93 20.88
C GLY A 141 22.79 -7.69 22.34
N MET A 142 22.12 -6.76 23.03
CA MET A 142 22.38 -6.49 24.45
C MET A 142 22.07 -7.69 25.34
N LEU A 143 20.96 -8.39 25.10
CA LEU A 143 20.61 -9.61 25.85
C LEU A 143 21.65 -10.72 25.66
N GLY A 144 22.16 -10.91 24.43
CA GLY A 144 23.24 -11.85 24.13
C GLY A 144 24.54 -11.53 24.87
N VAL A 145 24.92 -10.24 24.94
CA VAL A 145 26.12 -9.80 25.68
C VAL A 145 25.97 -10.08 27.19
N ILE A 146 24.80 -9.79 27.77
CA ILE A 146 24.54 -10.05 29.20
C ILE A 146 24.58 -11.55 29.50
N ALA A 147 23.96 -12.39 28.65
CA ALA A 147 23.99 -13.84 28.79
C ALA A 147 25.42 -14.41 28.71
N ARG A 148 26.26 -13.89 27.79
CA ARG A 148 27.67 -14.27 27.69
C ARG A 148 28.46 -13.92 28.94
N ARG A 149 28.26 -12.71 29.50
CA ARG A 149 28.94 -12.28 30.73
C ARG A 149 28.61 -13.18 31.92
N ARG A 150 27.34 -13.60 32.06
CA ARG A 150 26.92 -14.52 33.14
C ARG A 150 27.60 -15.87 33.04
N ARG A 151 27.74 -16.43 31.82
CA ARG A 151 28.42 -17.71 31.60
C ARG A 151 29.91 -17.69 31.96
N SER A 152 30.56 -16.53 31.85
CA SER A 152 31.97 -16.37 32.25
C SER A 152 32.19 -16.21 33.76
N SER A 153 31.13 -16.00 34.55
CA SER A 153 31.19 -15.87 36.01
C SER A 153 30.90 -17.17 36.75
N GLU A 154 30.50 -18.24 36.06
CA GLU A 154 30.29 -19.57 36.64
C GLU A 154 31.48 -20.46 36.28
N ALA A 155 32.58 -20.28 37.02
CA ALA A 155 33.71 -21.22 37.04
C ALA A 155 33.29 -22.50 37.80
N PRO A 156 33.76 -23.70 37.40
CA PRO A 156 33.37 -24.96 38.02
C PRO A 156 33.75 -24.97 39.50
N GLY A 157 32.78 -25.19 40.39
CA GLY A 157 33.05 -25.55 41.78
C GLY A 157 33.85 -26.86 41.80
N THR A 158 35.08 -26.79 42.28
CA THR A 158 35.97 -27.93 42.52
C THR A 158 35.29 -28.93 43.47
N PRO A 159 35.16 -30.22 43.12
CA PRO A 159 34.74 -31.23 44.08
C PRO A 159 35.86 -31.45 45.12
N ALA A 160 35.46 -31.53 46.41
CA ALA A 160 36.33 -31.89 47.52
C ALA A 160 36.50 -33.42 47.64
#